data_AF-A0A510IY11-F1
#
_entry.id   AF-A0A510IY11-F1
#
_cell.length_a   1.000
_cell.length_b   1.000
_cell.length_c   1.000
_cell.angle_alpha   90.00
_cell.angle_beta   90.00
_cell.angle_gamma   90.00
#
_symmetry.space_group_name_H-M   'P 1'
#
loop_
_entity.id
_entity.type
_entity.pdbx_description
1 polymer ?
#
loop_
_entity_poly.entity_id
_entity_poly.type
_entity_poly.pdbx_seq_one_letter_code
_entity_poly.pdbx_strand_id
1 'polypeptide(L)'
;MIYKSHSGSITAFDIPRKGKATGLPDMYWWRPAWPCFNFGPTFSGSKVDESMPIKCHDNREELDYWLPQVEWDLSGKTIKGGMDNMLPTLGTVEGKHFVFGKRS
;
A
#
# COMPACT_ATOMS: atom_id res chain seq x y z
N MET A 1 3.21 5.95 -0.87
CA MET A 1 2.49 5.55 -2.10
C MET A 1 1.32 6.49 -2.28
N ILE A 2 1.04 6.94 -3.50
CA ILE A 2 -0.13 7.76 -3.82
C ILE A 2 -0.96 7.01 -4.85
N TYR A 3 -2.26 6.94 -4.61
CA TYR A 3 -3.25 6.26 -5.43
C TYR A 3 -4.37 7.24 -5.78
N LYS A 4 -4.87 7.22 -7.02
CA LYS A 4 -6.04 7.97 -7.47
C LYS A 4 -7.08 7.00 -8.00
N SER A 5 -8.29 7.04 -7.43
CA SER A 5 -9.42 6.24 -7.87
C SER A 5 -10.03 6.74 -9.18
N HIS A 6 -10.87 5.90 -9.78
CA HIS A 6 -11.68 6.24 -10.95
C HIS A 6 -12.66 7.39 -10.66
N SER A 7 -13.17 7.48 -9.42
CA SER A 7 -14.00 8.61 -8.96
C SER A 7 -13.20 9.90 -8.75
N GLY A 8 -11.87 9.85 -8.82
CA GLY A 8 -10.99 10.99 -8.66
C GLY A 8 -10.50 11.24 -7.22
N SER A 9 -10.92 10.40 -6.26
CA SER A 9 -10.40 10.44 -4.89
C SER A 9 -8.91 10.10 -4.88
N ILE A 10 -8.13 10.81 -4.06
CA ILE A 10 -6.71 10.56 -3.88
C ILE A 10 -6.48 10.03 -2.47
N THR A 11 -5.78 8.90 -2.39
CA THR A 11 -5.35 8.29 -1.12
C THR A 11 -3.83 8.21 -1.11
N ALA A 12 -3.22 8.48 0.03
CA ALA A 12 -1.78 8.33 0.20
C ALA A 12 -1.45 7.58 1.48
N PHE A 13 -0.41 6.76 1.39
CA PHE A 13 0.08 5.93 2.47
C PHE A 13 1.59 6.08 2.64
N ASP A 14 2.03 6.06 3.88
CA ASP A 14 3.44 6.00 4.26
C ASP A 14 3.90 4.54 4.18
N ILE A 15 4.90 4.27 3.35
CA ILE A 15 5.37 2.91 3.06
C ILE A 15 6.87 2.84 3.31
N PRO A 16 7.35 1.96 4.19
CA PRO A 16 8.78 1.81 4.46
C PRO A 16 9.48 1.24 3.22
N ARG A 17 10.50 1.95 2.73
CA ARG A 17 11.29 1.53 1.57
C ARG A 17 12.78 1.61 1.88
N LYS A 18 13.55 0.67 1.30
CA LYS A 18 15.01 0.70 1.25
C LYS A 18 15.45 0.49 -0.19
N GLY A 19 15.98 1.55 -0.81
CA GLY A 19 16.25 1.56 -2.25
C GLY A 19 14.97 1.37 -3.05
N LYS A 20 14.93 0.35 -3.91
CA LYS A 20 13.76 0.06 -4.77
C LYS A 20 12.71 -0.83 -4.09
N ALA A 21 13.04 -1.51 -3.00
CA ALA A 21 12.11 -2.43 -2.34
C ALA A 21 11.28 -1.75 -1.25
N THR A 22 10.01 -2.13 -1.17
CA THR A 22 9.12 -1.93 -0.04
C THR A 22 9.35 -3.03 0.99
N GLY A 23 9.51 -2.69 2.26
CA GLY A 23 9.53 -3.67 3.33
C GLY A 23 8.12 -4.11 3.68
N LEU A 24 7.74 -5.34 3.32
CA LEU A 24 6.48 -5.95 3.74
C LEU A 24 6.53 -6.27 5.24
N PRO A 25 5.44 -6.04 5.99
CA PRO A 25 5.37 -6.33 7.42
C PRO A 25 5.32 -7.84 7.67
N ASP A 26 5.84 -8.27 8.82
CA ASP A 26 5.53 -9.61 9.37
C ASP A 26 4.16 -9.67 10.04
N MET A 27 3.73 -8.55 10.63
CA MET A 27 2.39 -8.22 11.13
C MET A 27 2.26 -6.69 11.24
N TYR A 28 3.36 -6.03 11.62
CA TYR A 28 3.38 -4.59 11.86
C TYR A 28 4.26 -3.83 10.87
N TRP A 29 3.82 -2.66 10.41
CA TRP A 29 4.57 -1.85 9.42
C TRP A 29 5.94 -1.33 9.94
N TRP A 30 6.11 -1.24 11.27
CA TRP A 30 7.40 -0.89 11.87
C TRP A 30 8.41 -2.05 11.87
N ARG A 31 7.98 -3.26 11.53
CA ARG A 31 8.80 -4.48 11.48
C ARG A 31 8.79 -5.08 10.06
N PRO A 32 9.49 -4.45 9.09
CA PRO A 32 9.59 -5.00 7.75
C PRO A 32 10.42 -6.28 7.73
N ALA A 33 9.86 -7.37 7.20
CA ALA A 33 10.49 -8.69 7.15
C ALA A 33 10.90 -9.10 5.74
N TRP A 34 10.12 -8.75 4.71
CA TRP A 34 10.39 -9.19 3.33
C TRP A 34 10.43 -8.03 2.33
N PRO A 35 11.45 -7.93 1.49
CA PRO A 35 11.58 -6.80 0.56
C PRO A 35 10.78 -7.05 -0.72
N CYS A 36 9.66 -6.36 -0.98
CA CYS A 36 8.93 -6.42 -2.25
C CYS A 36 9.35 -5.33 -3.25
N PHE A 37 9.71 -5.69 -4.48
CA PHE A 37 10.10 -4.74 -5.52
C PHE A 37 8.91 -4.23 -6.34
N ASN A 38 7.86 -5.04 -6.50
CA ASN A 38 6.64 -4.68 -7.19
C ASN A 38 5.45 -4.64 -6.21
N PHE A 39 5.47 -3.69 -5.28
CA PHE A 39 4.40 -3.48 -4.31
C PHE A 39 3.46 -2.35 -4.77
N GLY A 40 2.16 -2.62 -4.79
CA GLY A 40 1.16 -1.61 -5.15
C GLY A 40 -0.20 -2.20 -5.54
N PRO A 41 -1.12 -1.36 -6.05
CA PRO A 41 -2.40 -1.83 -6.58
C PRO A 41 -2.18 -2.73 -7.79
N THR A 42 -3.17 -3.58 -8.06
CA THR A 42 -3.19 -4.36 -9.31
C THR A 42 -3.59 -3.45 -10.48
N PHE A 43 -2.97 -3.64 -11.63
CA PHE A 43 -3.30 -2.91 -12.85
C PHE A 43 -3.92 -3.84 -13.90
N SER A 44 -4.98 -3.37 -14.55
CA SER A 44 -5.53 -3.96 -15.77
C SER A 44 -5.24 -3.00 -16.93
N GLY A 45 -4.22 -3.34 -17.72
CA GLY A 45 -3.63 -2.43 -18.70
C GLY A 45 -3.01 -1.20 -18.02
N SER A 46 -3.46 0.00 -18.37
CA SER A 46 -2.95 1.26 -17.82
C SER A 46 -3.78 1.81 -16.65
N LYS A 47 -4.79 1.07 -16.18
CA LYS A 47 -5.70 1.49 -15.11
C LYS A 47 -5.56 0.59 -13.90
N VAL A 48 -5.77 1.17 -12.72
CA VAL A 48 -5.89 0.37 -11.49
C VAL A 48 -7.16 -0.46 -11.56
N ASP A 49 -7.05 -1.75 -11.26
CA ASP A 49 -8.20 -2.60 -11.04
C ASP A 49 -8.68 -2.41 -9.60
N GLU A 50 -9.73 -1.61 -9.41
CA GLU A 50 -10.25 -1.27 -8.08
C GLU A 50 -10.96 -2.42 -7.38
N SER A 51 -11.16 -3.56 -8.06
CA SER A 51 -11.70 -4.79 -7.46
C SER A 51 -10.62 -5.64 -6.79
N MET A 52 -9.34 -5.32 -7.05
CA MET A 52 -8.19 -6.11 -6.62
C MET A 52 -7.41 -5.41 -5.50
N PRO A 53 -6.76 -6.19 -4.61
CA PRO A 53 -6.02 -5.61 -3.50
C PRO A 53 -4.73 -4.91 -3.91
N ILE A 54 -4.26 -4.06 -3.00
CA ILE A 54 -2.86 -3.64 -2.91
C ILE A 54 -2.08 -4.81 -2.31
N LYS A 55 -1.03 -5.26 -3.01
CA LYS A 55 -0.21 -6.39 -2.58
C LYS A 55 1.19 -6.36 -3.19
N CYS A 56 1.99 -7.35 -2.84
CA CYS A 56 3.22 -7.65 -3.57
C CYS A 56 2.92 -8.49 -4.82
N HIS A 57 3.50 -8.10 -5.95
CA HIS A 57 3.37 -8.79 -7.25
C HIS A 57 4.67 -9.47 -7.70
N ASP A 58 5.71 -9.46 -6.87
CA ASP A 58 6.90 -10.29 -7.11
C ASP A 58 6.51 -11.77 -7.00
N ASN A 59 7.13 -12.64 -7.79
CA ASN A 59 7.02 -14.09 -7.56
C ASN A 59 7.76 -14.43 -6.25
N ARG A 60 7.05 -15.04 -5.28
CA ARG A 60 7.55 -15.33 -3.92
C ARG A 60 7.04 -16.66 -3.39
N GLU A 61 7.40 -17.71 -4.09
CA GLU A 61 7.13 -19.11 -3.71
C GLU A 61 7.66 -19.43 -2.30
N GLU A 62 8.71 -18.74 -1.83
CA GLU A 62 9.26 -18.94 -0.48
C GLU A 62 8.36 -18.43 0.66
N LEU A 63 7.31 -17.65 0.36
CA LEU A 63 6.42 -17.05 1.36
C LEU A 63 5.00 -17.60 1.32
N ASP A 64 4.76 -18.76 0.69
CA ASP A 64 3.42 -19.31 0.38
C ASP A 64 2.36 -19.18 1.50
N TYR A 65 2.73 -19.39 2.77
CA TYR A 65 1.79 -19.24 3.88
C TYR A 65 1.51 -17.76 4.26
N TRP A 66 2.52 -16.90 4.15
CA TRP A 66 2.46 -15.50 4.53
C TRP A 66 1.87 -14.62 3.43
N LEU A 67 2.19 -14.88 2.17
CA LEU A 67 1.84 -14.02 1.03
C LEU A 67 0.34 -13.65 0.99
N PRO A 68 -0.61 -14.59 1.22
CA PRO A 68 -2.04 -14.29 1.18
C PRO A 68 -2.53 -13.37 2.33
N GLN A 69 -1.73 -13.19 3.38
CA GLN A 69 -2.04 -12.29 4.50
C GLN A 69 -1.67 -10.83 4.18
N VAL A 70 -0.76 -10.62 3.24
CA VAL A 70 -0.11 -9.34 2.94
C VAL A 70 -0.89 -8.61 1.84
N GLU A 71 -2.19 -8.41 2.10
CA GLU A 71 -3.14 -7.79 1.18
C GLU A 71 -3.99 -6.73 1.89
N TRP A 72 -4.14 -5.60 1.22
CA TRP A 72 -4.97 -4.48 1.69
C TRP A 72 -5.96 -4.08 0.61
N ASP A 73 -7.14 -3.65 1.03
CA ASP A 73 -8.05 -2.96 0.11
C ASP A 73 -7.48 -1.56 -0.25
N LEU A 74 -8.13 -0.87 -1.19
CA LEU A 74 -7.69 0.45 -1.64
C LEU A 74 -7.82 1.56 -0.58
N SER A 75 -8.55 1.31 0.51
CA SER A 75 -8.60 2.20 1.68
C SER A 75 -7.42 1.98 2.64
N GLY A 76 -6.61 0.95 2.37
CA GLY A 76 -5.48 0.56 3.20
C GLY A 76 -5.87 -0.36 4.35
N LYS A 77 -7.09 -0.89 4.38
CA LYS A 77 -7.52 -1.84 5.41
C LYS A 77 -7.03 -3.24 5.06
N THR A 78 -6.50 -3.97 6.04
CA THR A 78 -6.14 -5.37 5.83
C THR A 78 -7.38 -6.20 5.47
N ILE A 79 -7.25 -7.09 4.49
CA ILE A 79 -8.36 -7.95 4.04
C ILE A 79 -8.53 -9.16 4.95
N LYS A 80 -7.42 -9.75 5.42
CA LYS A 80 -7.43 -10.98 6.24
C LYS A 80 -7.32 -10.72 7.74
N GLY A 81 -6.98 -9.50 8.15
CA GLY A 81 -6.92 -9.12 9.57
C GLY A 81 -5.61 -9.47 10.29
N GLY A 82 -4.73 -10.25 9.66
CA GLY A 82 -3.44 -10.66 10.26
C GLY A 82 -2.33 -9.61 10.20
N MET A 83 -2.56 -8.48 9.53
CA MET A 83 -1.59 -7.41 9.28
C MET A 83 -2.16 -6.06 9.73
N ASP A 84 -1.30 -5.14 10.13
CA ASP A 84 -1.67 -3.74 10.34
C ASP A 84 -2.30 -3.15 9.07
N ASN A 85 -3.26 -2.24 9.25
CA ASN A 85 -3.70 -1.37 8.15
C ASN A 85 -2.52 -0.53 7.64
N MET A 86 -2.56 -0.15 6.37
CA MET A 86 -1.61 0.80 5.80
C MET A 86 -1.68 2.13 6.53
N LEU A 87 -0.54 2.74 6.80
CA LEU A 87 -0.44 4.02 7.49
C LEU A 87 -0.83 5.15 6.53
N PRO A 88 -1.96 5.86 6.74
CA PRO A 88 -2.31 6.98 5.88
C PRO A 88 -1.29 8.11 6.04
N THR A 89 -0.86 8.69 4.92
CA THR A 89 0.02 9.86 4.96
C THR A 89 -0.74 11.05 5.56
N LEU A 90 -0.11 11.72 6.52
CA LEU A 90 -0.65 12.96 7.08
C LEU A 90 -0.56 14.09 6.06
N GLY A 91 -1.61 14.89 5.95
CA GLY A 91 -1.61 16.08 5.10
C GLY A 91 -2.85 16.93 5.30
N THR A 92 -2.82 18.11 4.68
CA THR A 92 -3.91 19.09 4.73
C THR A 92 -4.31 19.49 3.31
N VAL A 93 -5.58 19.83 3.11
CA VAL A 93 -6.03 20.46 1.86
C VAL A 93 -5.83 21.96 1.98
N GLU A 94 -5.00 22.52 1.09
CA GLU A 94 -4.74 23.96 0.99
C GLU A 94 -5.22 24.46 -0.38
N GLY A 95 -6.41 25.04 -0.39
CA GLY A 95 -7.09 25.44 -1.63
C GLY A 95 -7.36 24.23 -2.53
N LYS A 96 -6.63 24.14 -3.66
CA LYS A 96 -6.75 23.05 -4.65
C LYS A 96 -5.67 21.97 -4.52
N HIS A 97 -4.79 22.08 -3.53
CA HIS A 97 -3.66 21.17 -3.35
C HIS A 97 -3.83 20.35 -2.08
N PHE A 98 -3.44 19.07 -2.13
CA PHE A 98 -3.22 18.28 -0.92
C PHE A 98 -1.72 18.31 -0.58
N VAL A 99 -1.39 18.84 0.58
CA VAL A 99 -0.02 19.04 1.05
C VAL A 99 0.32 17.92 2.03
N PHE A 100 1.13 16.96 1.58
CA PHE A 100 1.62 15.84 2.41
C PHE A 100 2.69 16.30 3.41
N GLY A 101 2.77 15.63 4.57
CA GLY A 101 3.84 15.84 5.56
C GLY A 101 3.63 17.05 6.49
N LYS A 102 2.50 17.75 6.38
CA LYS A 102 2.13 18.85 7.28
C LYS A 102 1.12 18.34 8.32
N ARG A 103 1.43 18.52 9.60
CA ARG A 103 0.45 18.42 10.70
C ARG A 103 -0.14 19.81 10.89
N SER A 104 -1.47 19.92 10.88
CA SER A 104 -2.20 21.14 11.22
C SER A 104 -1.84 21.63 12.62
#